data_AF-A0A0K8QEE2-F1
#
_entry.id   AF-A0A0K8QEE2-F1
#
_cell.length_a   1.000
_cell.length_b   1.000
_cell.length_c   1.000
_cell.angle_alpha   90.00
_cell.angle_beta   90.00
_cell.angle_gamma   90.00
#
_symmetry.space_group_name_H-M   'P 1'
#
loop_
_entity.id
_entity.type
_entity.pdbx_description
1 polymer ?
#
loop_
_entity_poly.entity_id
_entity_poly.type
_entity_poly.pdbx_seq_one_letter_code
_entity_poly.pdbx_strand_id
1 'polypeptide(L)' 'MVGELRLLFEAMELSADTGLSLFIYPAEPGSPSADALRLLASWAATQEVAEQPQAAPTAGGA' A
#
# COMPACT_ATOMS: atom_id res chain seq x y z
N MET A 1 7.63 16.37 -3.07
CA MET A 1 6.16 16.47 -2.97
C MET A 1 5.55 15.65 -4.08
N VAL A 2 4.44 14.96 -3.80
CA VAL A 2 3.69 14.19 -4.80
C VAL A 2 2.54 15.05 -5.30
N GLY A 3 2.42 15.17 -6.62
CA GLY A 3 1.41 16.01 -7.30
C GLY A 3 0.23 15.20 -7.80
N GLU A 4 -0.29 15.54 -8.98
CA GLU A 4 -1.33 14.77 -9.65
C GLU A 4 -0.86 13.34 -9.95
N LEU A 5 -1.72 12.34 -9.69
CA LEU A 5 -1.50 10.96 -10.12
C LEU A 5 -2.50 10.60 -11.22
N ARG A 6 -1.97 10.10 -12.33
CA ARG A 6 -2.75 9.40 -13.34
C ARG A 6 -2.60 7.91 -13.13
N LEU A 7 -3.71 7.26 -12.78
CA LEU A 7 -3.82 5.83 -12.60
C LEU A 7 -4.83 5.27 -13.59
N LEU A 8 -4.57 4.04 -14.03
CA LEU A 8 -5.53 3.26 -14.78
C LEU A 8 -6.63 2.77 -13.83
N PHE A 9 -7.78 2.39 -14.38
CA PHE A 9 -8.85 1.78 -13.62
C PHE A 9 -9.11 0.39 -14.16
N GLU A 10 -9.06 -0.60 -13.28
CA GLU A 10 -9.36 -1.98 -13.59
C GLU A 10 -10.38 -2.51 -12.58
N ALA A 11 -11.41 -3.19 -13.07
CA ALA A 11 -12.45 -3.82 -12.27
C ALA A 11 -12.57 -5.29 -12.66
N MET A 12 -12.60 -6.18 -11.69
CA MET A 12 -12.64 -7.63 -11.90
C MET A 12 -13.63 -8.27 -10.93
N GLU A 13 -14.52 -9.11 -11.42
CA GLU A 13 -15.36 -9.96 -10.56
C GLU A 13 -14.52 -11.06 -9.93
N LEU A 14 -14.68 -11.27 -8.62
CA LEU A 14 -13.92 -12.28 -7.91
C LEU A 14 -14.60 -13.64 -8.09
N SER A 15 -14.00 -14.53 -8.89
CA SER A 15 -14.62 -15.84 -9.18
C SER A 15 -14.78 -16.73 -7.94
N ALA A 16 -14.06 -16.44 -6.86
CA ALA A 16 -14.16 -17.17 -5.59
C ALA A 16 -15.37 -16.75 -4.74
N ASP A 17 -15.98 -15.58 -5.01
CA ASP A 17 -17.08 -15.04 -4.20
C ASP A 17 -18.02 -14.19 -5.07
N THR A 18 -19.18 -14.77 -5.39
CA THR A 18 -20.17 -14.18 -6.29
C THR A 18 -20.71 -12.87 -5.73
N GLY A 19 -20.56 -11.77 -6.48
CA GLY A 19 -21.01 -10.43 -6.09
C GLY A 19 -19.92 -9.56 -5.45
N LEU A 20 -18.69 -10.08 -5.31
CA LEU A 20 -17.53 -9.25 -4.99
C LEU A 20 -16.82 -8.77 -6.25
N SER A 21 -16.49 -7.48 -6.28
CA SER A 21 -15.66 -6.87 -7.31
C SER A 21 -14.37 -6.33 -6.71
N LEU A 22 -13.24 -6.68 -7.33
CA LEU A 22 -11.93 -6.13 -7.06
C LEU A 22 -11.69 -4.94 -7.97
N PHE A 23 -11.32 -3.80 -7.39
CA PHE A 23 -10.92 -2.60 -8.11
C PHE A 23 -9.43 -2.35 -7.92
N ILE A 24 -8.71 -2.14 -9.01
CA ILE A 24 -7.27 -1.92 -9.03
C ILE A 24 -7.01 -0.61 -9.76
N TYR A 25 -6.13 0.21 -9.19
CA TYR A 25 -5.73 1.50 -9.76
C TYR A 25 -4.22 1.55 -10.03
N PRO A 26 -3.70 0.82 -11.04
CA PRO A 26 -2.27 0.78 -11.29
C PRO A 26 -1.78 2.05 -11.98
N ALA A 27 -0.56 2.49 -11.66
CA ALA A 27 0.16 3.46 -12.47
C ALA A 27 0.83 2.77 -13.66
N GLU A 28 0.91 3.45 -14.80
CA GLU A 28 1.63 2.93 -15.95
C GLU A 28 3.13 2.76 -15.61
N PRO A 29 3.75 1.61 -15.91
CA PRO A 29 5.16 1.37 -15.61
C PRO A 29 6.07 2.41 -16.25
N GLY A 30 6.98 2.98 -15.47
CA GLY A 30 7.91 4.03 -15.94
C GLY A 30 7.28 5.42 -16.05
N SER A 31 6.00 5.59 -15.71
CA SER A 31 5.37 6.90 -15.64
C SER A 31 5.78 7.69 -14.38
N PRO A 32 5.66 9.03 -14.40
CA PRO A 32 5.84 9.85 -13.21
C PRO A 32 4.92 9.44 -12.04
N SER A 33 3.70 8.97 -12.33
CA SER A 33 2.77 8.44 -11.33
C SER A 33 3.32 7.20 -10.63
N ALA A 34 4.05 6.34 -11.34
CA ALA A 34 4.64 5.13 -10.75
C ALA A 34 5.75 5.49 -9.75
N ASP A 35 6.59 6.47 -10.08
CA ASP A 35 7.64 6.95 -9.17
C ASP A 35 7.05 7.70 -7.98
N ALA A 36 5.98 8.48 -8.20
CA ALA A 36 5.23 9.12 -7.13
C ALA A 36 4.59 8.10 -6.16
N LEU A 37 3.97 7.03 -6.67
CA LEU A 37 3.43 5.95 -5.84
C LEU A 37 4.53 5.26 -5.03
N ARG A 38 5.70 5.00 -5.61
CA ARG A 38 6.86 4.44 -4.88
C ARG A 38 7.32 5.34 -3.75
N LEU A 39 7.35 6.66 -3.99
CA LEU A 39 7.71 7.63 -2.96
C LEU A 39 6.68 7.61 -1.82
N LEU A 40 5.38 7.62 -2.13
CA LEU A 40 4.32 7.50 -1.12
C LEU A 40 4.44 6.19 -0.32
N ALA A 41 4.73 5.07 -0.99
CA ALA A 41 4.92 3.79 -0.33
C ALA A 41 6.10 3.81 0.65
N SER A 42 7.21 4.45 0.28
CA SER A 42 8.37 4.59 1.17
C SER A 42 8.07 5.40 2.44
N TRP A 43 7.21 6.41 2.32
CA TRP A 43 6.77 7.20 3.47
C TRP A 43 5.80 6.42 4.35
N ALA A 44 4.83 5.72 3.76
CA ALA A 44 3.90 4.85 4.49
C ALA A 44 4.65 3.77 5.28
N ALA A 45 5.63 3.11 4.68
CA ALA A 45 6.45 2.10 5.37
C ALA A 45 7.20 2.69 6.57
N THR A 46 7.60 3.96 6.51
CA THR A 46 8.23 4.64 7.65
C THR A 46 7.22 4.91 8.78
N GLN A 47 5.96 5.19 8.46
CA GLN A 47 4.88 5.36 9.45
C GLN A 47 4.54 4.03 10.12
N GLU A 48 4.40 2.95 9.36
CA GLU A 48 4.09 1.62 9.91
C GLU A 48 5.14 1.14 10.92
N VAL A 49 6.43 1.40 10.65
CA VAL A 49 7.52 1.09 11.59
C VAL A 49 7.43 1.92 12.87
N ALA A 50 6.96 3.17 12.79
CA ALA A 50 6.78 4.04 13.95
C ALA A 50 5.56 3.66 14.80
N GLU A 51 4.53 3.07 14.19
CA GLU A 51 3.29 2.64 14.85
C GLU A 51 3.35 1.22 15.41
N GLN A 52 4.39 0.42 15.10
CA GLN A 52 4.63 -0.85 15.77
C GLN A 52 4.86 -0.58 17.27
N PRO A 53 3.95 -1.01 18.18
CA PRO A 53 4.19 -0.91 19.60
C PRO A 53 5.44 -1.75 19.87
N GLN A 54 6.53 -1.09 20.24
CA GLN A 54 7.76 -1.74 20.63
C GLN A 54 7.41 -2.74 21.73
N ALA A 55 7.31 -4.03 21.36
CA ALA A 55 7.04 -5.09 22.30
C ALA A 55 8.14 -5.01 23.36
N ALA A 56 7.76 -4.50 24.54
CA ALA A 56 8.69 -4.34 25.64
C ALA A 56 9.36 -5.69 25.88
N PRO A 57 10.69 -5.75 26.06
CA PRO A 57 11.33 -6.99 26.45
C PRO A 57 10.82 -7.32 27.84
N THR A 58 9.86 -8.24 27.94
CA THR A 58 9.46 -8.82 29.21
C THR A 58 10.63 -9.65 29.71
N ALA A 59 11.50 -9.00 30.48
CA ALA A 59 12.42 -9.66 31.37
C ALA A 59 11.58 -10.32 32.48
N GLY A 60 11.58 -11.65 32.56
CA GLY A 60 11.05 -12.36 33.72
C GLY A 60 10.69 -13.81 33.47
N GLY A 61 11.38 -14.72 34.16
CA GLY A 61 10.83 -16.02 34.54
C GLY A 61 11.76 -17.22 34.31
N ALA A 62 12.77 -17.38 35.16
CA ALA A 62 13.34 -18.68 35.51
C ALA A 62 13.26 -18.84 37.03
#